data_AF-A0AA43RKP8-F1
#
_entry.id   AF-A0AA43RKP8-F1
#
_cell.length_a   1.000
_cell.length_b   1.000
_cell.length_c   1.000
_cell.angle_alpha   90.00
_cell.angle_beta   90.00
_cell.angle_gamma   90.00
#
_symmetry.space_group_name_H-M   'P 1'
#
loop_
_entity.id
_entity.type
_entity.pdbx_description
1 polymer ?
#
loop_
_entity_poly.entity_id
_entity_poly.type
_entity_poly.pdbx_seq_one_letter_code
_entity_poly.pdbx_strand_id
1 'polypeptide(L)' 'MDKNNNKLLLSSIVIGLLIMFSPIILTGYTYSTDSILGPLLYFEFTIRSLALIIGLLVIYDGVKNFLKK' A
#
# COMPACT_ATOMS: atom_id res chain seq x y z
N MET A 1 -4.89 24.60 -15.28
CA MET A 1 -4.61 23.30 -14.65
C MET A 1 -5.30 22.21 -15.47
N ASP A 2 -4.52 21.29 -16.02
CA ASP A 2 -4.99 20.26 -16.94
C ASP A 2 -5.81 19.20 -16.18
N LYS A 3 -7.13 19.17 -16.39
CA LYS A 3 -8.09 18.34 -15.63
C LYS A 3 -7.73 16.84 -15.64
N ASN A 4 -7.00 16.39 -16.65
CA ASN A 4 -6.57 15.00 -16.80
C ASN A 4 -5.43 14.62 -15.83
N ASN A 5 -4.53 15.56 -15.53
CA ASN A 5 -3.36 15.30 -14.68
C ASN A 5 -3.74 15.20 -13.20
N ASN A 6 -4.72 16.01 -12.77
CA ASN A 6 -5.26 15.91 -11.41
C ASN A 6 -5.93 14.55 -11.17
N LYS A 7 -6.57 13.96 -12.19
CA LYS A 7 -7.16 12.62 -12.10
C LYS A 7 -6.10 11.53 -11.98
N LEU A 8 -5.00 11.65 -12.72
CA LEU A 8 -3.87 10.72 -12.63
C LEU A 8 -3.25 10.74 -11.22
N LEU A 9 -2.96 11.93 -10.68
CA LEU A 9 -2.50 12.09 -9.30
C LEU A 9 -3.46 11.44 -8.29
N LEU A 10 -4.75 11.76 -8.41
CA LEU A 10 -5.78 11.24 -7.50
C LEU A 10 -5.81 9.70 -7.57
N SER A 11 -5.72 9.12 -8.76
CA SER A 11 -5.68 7.67 -8.93
C SER A 11 -4.44 7.04 -8.29
N SER A 12 -3.25 7.62 -8.46
CA SER A 12 -2.02 7.11 -7.84
C SER A 12 -2.09 7.16 -6.31
N ILE A 13 -2.69 8.21 -5.74
CA ILE A 13 -2.91 8.33 -4.30
C ILE A 13 -3.89 7.25 -3.80
N VAL A 14 -5.03 7.08 -4.48
CA VAL A 14 -6.03 6.09 -4.11
C VAL A 14 -5.47 4.66 -4.21
N ILE A 15 -4.77 4.34 -5.30
CA ILE A 15 -4.16 3.02 -5.50
C ILE A 15 -3.06 2.78 -4.47
N GLY A 16 -2.20 3.77 -4.20
CA GLY A 16 -1.17 3.66 -3.17
C GLY A 16 -1.75 3.38 -1.78
N LEU A 17 -2.82 4.09 -1.40
CA LEU A 17 -3.52 3.83 -0.14
C LEU A 17 -4.15 2.43 -0.10
N LEU A 18 -4.79 1.98 -1.18
CA LEU A 18 -5.34 0.62 -1.25
C LEU A 18 -4.27 -0.45 -1.07
N ILE A 19 -3.08 -0.25 -1.65
CA ILE A 19 -1.95 -1.16 -1.46
C ILE A 19 -1.49 -1.17 0.00
N MET A 20 -1.38 0.00 0.64
CA MET A 20 -0.97 0.09 2.05
C MET A 20 -1.95 -0.59 3.01
N PHE A 21 -3.26 -0.45 2.76
CA PHE A 21 -4.29 -1.03 3.62
C PHE A 21 -4.64 -2.47 3.26
N SER A 22 -4.26 -2.96 2.08
CA SER A 22 -4.56 -4.32 1.63
C SER A 22 -4.15 -5.41 2.63
N PRO A 23 -2.92 -5.43 3.19
CA PRO A 23 -2.56 -6.44 4.18
C PRO A 23 -3.39 -6.39 5.46
N ILE A 24 -3.83 -5.19 5.88
CA ILE A 24 -4.64 -5.00 7.09
C ILE A 24 -6.05 -5.57 6.88
N ILE A 25 -6.60 -5.38 5.67
CA ILE A 25 -7.91 -5.92 5.29
C ILE A 25 -7.83 -7.44 5.13
N LEU A 26 -6.77 -7.94 4.50
CA LEU A 26 -6.60 -9.37 4.19
C LEU A 26 -6.25 -10.21 5.42
N THR A 27 -5.44 -9.70 6.35
CA THR A 27 -5.04 -10.46 7.55
C THR A 27 -5.93 -10.20 8.77
N GLY A 28 -7.01 -9.42 8.62
CA GLY A 28 -7.82 -8.89 9.71
C GLY A 28 -8.13 -9.89 10.83
N TYR A 29 -7.92 -9.49 12.09
CA TYR A 29 -8.29 -10.03 13.43
C TYR A 29 -8.47 -11.55 13.69
N THR A 30 -8.38 -12.45 12.71
CA THR A 30 -8.89 -13.83 12.80
C THR A 30 -7.80 -14.88 12.98
N TYR A 31 -6.54 -14.50 13.14
CA TYR A 31 -5.50 -15.45 13.52
C TYR A 31 -5.52 -15.68 15.03
N SER A 32 -6.45 -16.55 15.46
CA SER A 32 -6.51 -17.07 16.82
C SER A 32 -5.20 -17.79 17.18
N THR A 33 -4.67 -17.44 18.33
CA THR A 33 -3.28 -17.61 18.76
C THR A 33 -2.94 -18.99 19.27
N ASP A 34 -3.16 -20.04 18.48
CA ASP A 34 -2.75 -21.40 18.84
C ASP A 34 -1.41 -21.74 18.18
N SER A 35 -0.34 -21.39 18.91
CA SER A 35 1.01 -21.99 18.97
C SER A 35 1.85 -22.24 17.69
N ILE A 36 1.38 -21.93 16.48
CA ILE A 36 2.11 -22.17 15.20
C ILE A 36 2.49 -20.84 14.48
N LEU A 37 2.20 -19.69 15.08
CA LEU A 37 2.26 -18.37 14.43
C LEU A 37 3.67 -17.77 14.23
N GLY A 38 4.73 -18.33 14.79
CA GLY A 38 6.07 -17.72 14.76
C GLY A 38 6.53 -17.28 13.36
N PRO A 39 6.68 -18.21 12.39
CA PRO A 39 7.02 -17.88 11.00
C PRO A 39 5.97 -17.00 10.30
N LEU A 40 4.69 -17.13 10.68
CA LEU A 40 3.60 -16.37 10.09
C LEU A 40 3.64 -14.88 10.49
N LEU A 41 4.06 -14.58 11.71
CA LEU A 41 4.23 -13.20 12.21
C LEU A 41 5.36 -12.49 11.46
N TYR A 42 6.47 -13.17 11.20
CA TYR A 42 7.56 -12.61 10.38
C TYR A 42 7.06 -12.31 8.97
N PHE A 43 6.33 -13.25 8.36
CA PHE A 43 5.78 -13.06 7.02
C PHE A 43 4.76 -11.91 6.97
N GLU A 44 3.85 -11.83 7.94
CA GLU A 44 2.86 -10.75 8.03
C GLU A 44 3.55 -9.39 8.21
N PHE A 45 4.59 -9.31 9.04
CA PHE A 45 5.38 -8.11 9.23
C PHE A 45 6.11 -7.70 7.94
N THR A 46 6.74 -8.66 7.25
CA THR A 46 7.42 -8.41 5.98
C THR A 46 6.44 -7.93 4.90
N ILE A 47 5.28 -8.58 4.76
CA ILE A 47 4.26 -8.20 3.77
C ILE A 47 3.68 -6.82 4.08
N ARG A 48 3.39 -6.49 5.34
CA ARG A 48 2.95 -5.14 5.74
C ARG A 48 4.00 -4.09 5.42
N SER A 49 5.27 -4.37 5.71
CA SER A 49 6.37 -3.44 5.44
C SER A 49 6.56 -3.21 3.94
N LEU A 50 6.54 -4.29 3.14
CA LEU A 50 6.65 -4.20 1.68
C LEU A 50 5.46 -3.47 1.07
N ALA A 51 4.24 -3.74 1.52
CA ALA A 51 3.04 -3.05 1.04
C ALA A 51 3.10 -1.55 1.32
N LEU A 52 3.61 -1.13 2.49
CA LEU A 52 3.85 0.27 2.79
C LEU A 52 4.87 0.91 1.83
N ILE A 53 6.00 0.24 1.61
CA ILE A 53 7.05 0.74 0.69
C ILE A 53 6.52 0.86 -0.74
N ILE A 54 5.83 -0.17 -1.24
CA ILE A 54 5.26 -0.20 -2.58
C ILE A 54 4.18 0.87 -2.74
N GLY A 55 3.27 0.99 -1.77
CA GLY A 55 2.23 2.03 -1.77
C GLY A 55 2.85 3.44 -1.83
N LEU A 56 3.91 3.68 -1.07
CA LEU A 56 4.60 4.98 -1.06
C LEU A 56 5.31 5.25 -2.40
N LEU A 57 5.91 4.23 -3.02
CA LEU A 57 6.53 4.33 -4.34
C LEU A 57 5.52 4.67 -5.44
N VAL A 58 4.33 4.07 -5.40
CA VAL A 58 3.26 4.37 -6.37
C VAL A 58 2.77 5.81 -6.23
N ILE A 59 2.63 6.31 -5.00
CA ILE A 59 2.29 7.72 -4.75
C ILE A 59 3.41 8.63 -5.25
N TYR A 60 4.67 8.30 -4.93
CA TYR A 60 5.83 9.07 -5.35
C TYR A 60 5.93 9.15 -6.88
N ASP A 61 5.72 8.05 -7.60
CA ASP A 61 5.74 8.05 -9.07
C ASP A 61 4.62 8.90 -9.66
N GLY A 62 3.41 8.83 -9.09
CA GLY A 62 2.30 9.70 -9.47
C GLY A 62 2.60 11.19 -9.25
N VAL A 63 3.19 11.54 -8.11
CA VAL A 63 3.62 12.91 -7.80
C VAL A 63 4.74 13.38 -8.71
N LYS A 64 5.75 12.52 -8.94
CA LYS A 64 6.85 12.81 -9.85
C LYS A 64 6.35 13.06 -11.27
N ASN A 65 5.47 12.22 -11.80
CA ASN A 65 4.89 12.40 -13.13
C ASN A 65 4.03 13.67 -13.25
N PHE A 66 3.41 14.10 -12.16
CA PHE A 66 2.71 15.37 -12.11
C PHE A 66 3.65 16.59 -12.11
N LEU A 67 4.75 16.51 -11.35
CA LEU A 67 5.73 17.59 -11.21
C LEU A 67 6.72 17.69 -12.37
N LYS A 68 6.93 16.61 -13.14
CA LYS A 68 7.83 16.60 -14.32
C LYS A 68 7.25 17.31 -15.55
N LYS A 69 6.06 17.89 -15.44
CA LYS A 69 5.42 18.74 -16.45
C LYS A 69 5.65 20.21 -16.12
#